data_AF-A0A850H612-F1
#
_entry.id   AF-A0A850H612-F1
#
_cell.length_a   1.000
_cell.length_b   1.000
_cell.length_c   1.000
_cell.angle_alpha   90.00
_cell.angle_beta   90.00
_cell.angle_gamma   90.00
#
_symmetry.space_group_name_H-M   'P 1'
#
loop_
_entity.id
_entity.type
_entity.pdbx_description
1 polymer ?
#
loop_
_entity_poly.entity_id
_entity_poly.type
_entity_poly.pdbx_seq_one_letter_code
_entity_poly.pdbx_strand_id
1 'polypeptide(L)'
;MSDAINKFMEQQREKDRLLNEAVGGKSYLGTLDTDSAITKAMRDLVEGPSIARMMGGDSLFALQNTATGIMDSGVLDQARRIAMELDRNLVRGQLGEFGIDAGLVERGTRDFYRQFRHPAHDDTIALASRVAATSLMDVSRVRDALTGVSSNWARISDEFGSATSVARLHEYGLAVARTDPFSEQVSKLLRGGLGDWRRFDIPDVASILDIQSRRSIYREIGMEPGLADFTPDAFDEITASAGLEREPGAESSDEEDRAASAFRTIRRLEQQVRDFIERRLRSVFGDNWEKSQIPGRMRENWIAKRDDEVRRQRPPRPRLIDYADFSDYWMIFERKDNWEQAFSGVFVRKTDVQESLLRIAPVRIVTSHAAIVTQDDEVLLGIEARRILNAIQRSA
;
A
#
# COMPACT_ATOMS: atom_id res chain seq x y z
N MET A 1 -19.18 -8.39 -24.47
CA MET A 1 -17.81 -7.84 -24.38
C MET A 1 -17.62 -6.68 -25.37
N SER A 2 -18.13 -6.76 -26.60
CA SER A 2 -18.07 -5.67 -27.62
C SER A 2 -18.85 -4.39 -27.26
N ASP A 3 -20.06 -4.50 -26.69
CA ASP A 3 -20.90 -3.33 -26.40
C ASP A 3 -20.38 -2.42 -25.27
N ALA A 4 -19.71 -3.00 -24.27
CA ALA A 4 -19.13 -2.22 -23.17
C ALA A 4 -17.94 -1.38 -23.65
N ILE A 5 -17.15 -1.91 -24.60
CA ILE A 5 -16.01 -1.21 -25.21
C ILE A 5 -16.51 -0.09 -26.11
N ASN A 6 -17.55 -0.33 -26.92
CA ASN A 6 -18.12 0.70 -27.77
C ASN A 6 -18.73 1.85 -26.95
N LYS A 7 -19.45 1.52 -25.87
CA LYS A 7 -20.05 2.51 -24.97
C LYS A 7 -18.99 3.34 -24.23
N PHE A 8 -17.86 2.72 -23.86
CA PHE A 8 -16.71 3.42 -23.28
C PHE A 8 -16.04 4.36 -24.29
N MET A 9 -15.80 3.91 -25.53
CA MET A 9 -15.21 4.74 -26.58
C MET A 9 -16.09 5.93 -26.98
N GLU A 10 -17.42 5.77 -26.89
CA GLU A 10 -18.39 6.84 -27.17
C GLU A 10 -18.41 7.89 -26.05
N GLN A 11 -18.30 7.45 -24.79
CA GLN A 11 -18.15 8.34 -23.63
C GLN A 11 -16.83 9.14 -23.68
N GLN A 12 -15.74 8.54 -24.17
CA GLN A 12 -14.46 9.23 -24.31
C GLN A 12 -14.49 10.29 -25.41
N ARG A 13 -15.10 10.00 -26.57
CA ARG A 13 -15.25 10.99 -27.65
C ARG A 13 -16.08 12.20 -27.23
N GLU A 14 -17.12 11.98 -26.43
CA GLU A 14 -17.96 13.07 -25.92
C GLU A 14 -17.19 13.93 -24.89
N LYS A 15 -16.37 13.32 -24.04
CA LYS A 15 -15.52 14.03 -23.08
C LYS A 15 -14.46 14.89 -23.78
N ASP A 16 -13.80 14.35 -24.82
CA ASP A 16 -12.80 15.07 -25.62
C ASP A 16 -13.42 16.23 -26.42
N ARG A 17 -14.67 16.06 -26.88
CA ARG A 17 -15.41 17.12 -27.54
C ARG A 17 -15.70 18.28 -26.58
N LEU A 18 -16.20 17.98 -25.38
CA LEU A 18 -16.50 18.99 -24.36
C LEU A 18 -15.25 19.73 -23.89
N LEU A 19 -14.10 19.04 -23.80
CA LEU A 19 -12.80 19.66 -23.49
C LEU A 19 -12.34 20.61 -24.61
N ASN A 20 -12.49 20.23 -25.87
CA ASN A 20 -12.14 21.11 -27.00
C ASN A 20 -13.07 22.33 -27.13
N GLU A 21 -14.36 22.18 -26.81
CA GLU A 21 -15.32 23.27 -26.75
C GLU A 21 -15.00 24.23 -25.58
N ALA A 22 -14.58 23.71 -24.42
CA ALA A 22 -14.22 24.51 -23.23
C ALA A 22 -12.96 25.37 -23.41
N VAL A 23 -12.06 24.98 -24.32
CA VAL A 23 -10.77 25.67 -24.56
C VAL A 23 -10.83 26.57 -25.81
N GLY A 24 -12.00 26.72 -26.44
CA GLY A 24 -12.21 27.68 -27.53
C GLY A 24 -11.39 27.40 -28.78
N GLY A 25 -11.06 26.13 -29.05
CA GLY A 25 -10.39 25.72 -30.29
C GLY A 25 -8.93 26.16 -30.47
N LYS A 26 -8.24 26.61 -29.41
CA LYS A 26 -6.78 26.84 -29.45
C LYS A 26 -6.04 25.66 -28.81
N SER A 27 -5.09 25.09 -29.54
CA SER A 27 -4.14 24.10 -29.02
C SER A 27 -3.40 24.66 -27.80
N TYR A 28 -3.49 23.95 -26.67
CA TYR A 28 -2.86 24.28 -25.38
C TYR A 28 -1.33 24.41 -25.44
N LEU A 29 -0.69 23.96 -26.53
CA LEU A 29 0.76 23.93 -26.69
C LEU A 29 1.39 25.28 -27.03
N GLY A 30 0.59 26.30 -27.41
CA GLY A 30 1.08 27.59 -27.87
C GLY A 30 1.48 28.60 -26.77
N THR A 31 1.24 28.28 -25.49
CA THR A 31 1.43 29.23 -24.37
C THR A 31 2.48 28.79 -23.35
N LEU A 32 3.20 27.70 -23.59
CA LEU A 32 4.33 27.28 -22.76
C LEU A 32 5.60 28.00 -23.21
N ASP A 33 6.35 28.58 -22.28
CA ASP A 33 7.68 29.13 -22.53
C ASP A 33 8.59 28.04 -23.13
N THR A 34 8.88 28.16 -24.42
CA THR A 34 9.40 27.10 -25.28
C THR A 34 10.89 26.82 -25.10
N ASP A 35 11.60 27.60 -24.28
CA ASP A 35 13.07 27.57 -24.22
C ASP A 35 13.65 26.82 -23.00
N SER A 36 12.80 26.27 -22.12
CA SER A 36 13.27 25.38 -21.07
C SER A 36 13.56 23.98 -21.63
N ALA A 37 14.78 23.49 -21.40
CA ALA A 37 15.22 22.14 -21.78
C ALA A 37 14.31 21.04 -21.21
N ILE A 38 13.63 21.32 -20.09
CA ILE A 38 12.66 20.43 -19.44
C ILE A 38 11.37 20.36 -20.25
N THR A 39 10.89 21.50 -20.78
CA THR A 39 9.67 21.59 -21.60
C THR A 39 9.85 20.87 -22.94
N LYS A 40 11.07 20.92 -23.50
CA LYS A 40 11.44 20.21 -24.73
C LYS A 40 11.56 18.69 -24.50
N ALA A 41 12.23 18.28 -23.43
CA ALA A 41 12.36 16.86 -23.07
C ALA A 41 11.00 16.20 -22.75
N MET A 42 10.07 16.94 -22.13
CA MET A 42 8.71 16.44 -21.87
C MET A 42 7.85 16.35 -23.13
N ARG A 43 8.03 17.24 -24.10
CA ARG A 43 7.36 17.17 -25.41
C ARG A 43 7.80 15.94 -26.20
N ASP A 44 9.11 15.71 -26.24
CA ASP A 44 9.70 14.57 -26.96
C ASP A 44 9.30 13.22 -26.32
N LEU A 45 9.02 13.19 -25.01
CA LEU A 45 8.52 12.03 -24.26
C LEU A 45 7.07 11.66 -24.62
N VAL A 46 6.22 12.66 -24.83
CA VAL A 46 4.76 12.49 -25.03
C VAL A 46 4.41 12.22 -26.49
N GLU A 47 5.21 12.72 -27.43
CA GLU A 47 4.98 12.57 -28.87
C GLU A 47 5.54 11.25 -29.47
N GLY A 48 6.15 10.40 -28.64
CA GLY A 48 6.74 9.12 -29.05
C GLY A 48 5.70 8.05 -29.46
N PRO A 49 5.74 7.51 -30.69
CA PRO A 49 4.70 6.62 -31.24
C PRO A 49 4.62 5.22 -30.59
N SER A 50 5.53 4.86 -29.67
CA SER A 50 5.59 3.55 -29.01
C SER A 50 4.92 3.52 -27.62
N ILE A 51 4.92 4.61 -26.87
CA ILE A 51 4.41 4.65 -25.48
C ILE A 51 2.87 4.58 -25.46
N ALA A 52 2.21 5.19 -26.44
CA ALA A 52 0.75 5.14 -26.63
C ALA A 52 0.19 3.75 -26.92
N ARG A 53 1.05 2.77 -27.24
CA ARG A 53 0.65 1.41 -27.60
C ARG A 53 0.84 0.38 -26.48
N MET A 54 1.63 0.70 -25.44
CA MET A 54 1.94 -0.22 -24.33
C MET A 54 1.33 0.21 -23.00
N MET A 55 1.22 1.50 -22.71
CA MET A 55 0.49 1.99 -21.55
C MET A 55 -0.94 2.29 -21.98
N GLY A 56 -1.92 1.62 -21.38
CA GLY A 56 -3.33 1.97 -21.61
C GLY A 56 -3.50 3.49 -21.49
N GLY A 57 -4.33 4.08 -22.37
CA GLY A 57 -4.40 5.53 -22.59
C GLY A 57 -4.54 6.41 -21.33
N ASP A 58 -5.01 5.82 -20.23
CA ASP A 58 -5.19 6.48 -18.93
C ASP A 58 -3.88 6.79 -18.19
N SER A 59 -2.82 5.97 -18.34
CA SER A 59 -1.51 6.21 -17.67
C SER A 59 -0.68 7.28 -18.38
N LEU A 60 -0.84 7.41 -19.70
CA LEU A 60 -0.30 8.54 -20.46
C LEU A 60 -0.99 9.85 -20.09
N PHE A 61 -2.31 9.80 -19.85
CA PHE A 61 -3.08 10.95 -19.39
C PHE A 61 -2.67 11.38 -17.98
N ALA A 62 -2.30 10.45 -17.09
CA ALA A 62 -1.77 10.76 -15.77
C ALA A 62 -0.42 11.49 -15.83
N LEU A 63 0.52 11.04 -16.68
CA LEU A 63 1.79 11.73 -16.92
C LEU A 63 1.60 13.07 -17.64
N GLN A 64 0.66 13.15 -18.58
CA GLN A 64 0.35 14.36 -19.34
C GLN A 64 -0.39 15.41 -18.49
N ASN A 65 -1.23 15.00 -17.53
CA ASN A 65 -1.84 15.89 -16.53
C ASN A 65 -0.83 16.32 -15.45
N THR A 66 0.12 15.46 -15.10
CA THR A 66 1.25 15.81 -14.24
C THR A 66 2.17 16.85 -14.91
N ALA A 67 2.30 16.79 -16.24
CA ALA A 67 3.08 17.74 -17.04
C ALA A 67 2.34 19.06 -17.35
N THR A 68 1.01 19.06 -17.41
CA THR A 68 0.19 20.26 -17.67
C THR A 68 -0.28 20.97 -16.39
N GLY A 69 -0.24 20.30 -15.24
CA GLY A 69 -0.51 20.85 -13.91
C GLY A 69 0.70 21.53 -13.25
N ILE A 70 1.38 22.44 -13.95
CA ILE A 70 2.45 23.25 -13.35
C ILE A 70 1.83 24.45 -12.63
N MET A 71 1.45 24.24 -11.36
CA MET A 71 1.48 25.28 -10.31
C MET A 71 1.20 24.73 -8.90
N ASP A 72 1.42 23.44 -8.62
CA ASP A 72 1.30 22.92 -7.26
C ASP A 72 2.48 22.03 -6.85
N SER A 73 3.21 22.46 -5.81
CA SER A 73 4.45 21.83 -5.33
C SER A 73 4.28 20.36 -4.95
N GLY A 74 3.08 19.95 -4.53
CA GLY A 74 2.76 18.57 -4.16
C GLY A 74 2.76 17.59 -5.32
N VAL A 75 2.38 18.02 -6.53
CA VAL A 75 2.30 17.15 -7.72
C VAL A 75 3.70 16.79 -8.24
N LEU A 76 4.64 17.73 -8.18
CA LEU A 76 6.04 17.50 -8.55
C LEU A 76 6.77 16.58 -7.57
N ASP A 77 6.55 16.75 -6.27
CA ASP A 77 7.11 15.83 -5.26
C ASP A 77 6.52 14.43 -5.39
N GLN A 78 5.22 14.33 -5.72
CA GLN A 78 4.56 13.04 -5.94
C GLN A 78 5.06 12.34 -7.22
N ALA A 79 5.23 13.07 -8.32
CA ALA A 79 5.82 12.56 -9.56
C ALA A 79 7.28 12.11 -9.37
N ARG A 80 8.06 12.86 -8.59
CA ARG A 80 9.44 12.49 -8.20
C ARG A 80 9.46 11.20 -7.38
N ARG A 81 8.55 11.02 -6.43
CA ARG A 81 8.45 9.77 -5.66
C ARG A 81 8.08 8.57 -6.53
N ILE A 82 7.12 8.69 -7.44
CA ILE A 82 6.77 7.60 -8.36
C ILE A 82 7.99 7.22 -9.20
N ALA A 83 8.70 8.22 -9.75
CA ALA A 83 9.92 8.00 -10.53
C ALA A 83 11.05 7.34 -9.73
N MET A 84 11.04 7.46 -8.40
CA MET A 84 11.96 6.76 -7.50
C MET A 84 11.52 5.34 -7.16
N GLU A 85 10.22 5.15 -6.97
CA GLU A 85 9.62 3.85 -6.69
C GLU A 85 9.72 2.90 -7.90
N LEU A 86 9.87 3.45 -9.12
CA LEU A 86 10.04 2.73 -10.39
C LEU A 86 11.46 2.18 -10.69
N ASP A 87 12.36 2.15 -9.70
CA ASP A 87 13.77 1.72 -9.70
C ASP A 87 14.72 2.09 -10.89
N ARG A 88 15.97 2.43 -10.55
CA ARG A 88 17.09 2.77 -11.45
C ARG A 88 17.48 1.67 -12.45
N ASN A 89 17.24 0.38 -12.16
CA ASN A 89 17.68 -0.72 -13.02
C ASN A 89 16.64 -1.11 -14.07
N LEU A 90 15.35 -1.11 -13.72
CA LEU A 90 14.25 -1.22 -14.70
C LEU A 90 14.27 -0.01 -15.64
N VAL A 91 14.49 1.17 -15.06
CA VAL A 91 14.68 2.44 -15.76
C VAL A 91 15.90 2.39 -16.70
N ARG A 92 17.08 1.94 -16.29
CA ARG A 92 18.23 1.88 -17.23
C ARG A 92 18.04 0.89 -18.39
N GLY A 93 17.41 -0.25 -18.14
CA GLY A 93 17.20 -1.28 -19.14
C GLY A 93 16.08 -0.94 -20.14
N GLN A 94 14.97 -0.38 -19.67
CA GLN A 94 13.79 -0.09 -20.49
C GLN A 94 13.74 1.35 -21.00
N LEU A 95 14.28 2.36 -20.29
CA LEU A 95 14.20 3.75 -20.75
C LEU A 95 14.99 4.00 -22.05
N GLY A 96 16.03 3.21 -22.33
CA GLY A 96 16.73 3.25 -23.62
C GLY A 96 15.82 2.89 -24.80
N GLU A 97 14.80 2.05 -24.59
CA GLU A 97 13.79 1.71 -25.59
C GLU A 97 12.63 2.73 -25.64
N PHE A 98 12.43 3.51 -24.58
CA PHE A 98 11.32 4.45 -24.43
C PHE A 98 11.70 5.95 -24.49
N GLY A 99 12.96 6.29 -24.76
CA GLY A 99 13.42 7.67 -24.99
C GLY A 99 13.40 8.57 -23.75
N ILE A 100 13.24 8.02 -22.54
CA ILE A 100 13.30 8.79 -21.30
C ILE A 100 14.77 8.94 -20.90
N ASP A 101 15.25 10.17 -20.73
CA ASP A 101 16.64 10.45 -20.34
C ASP A 101 16.89 9.88 -18.92
N ALA A 102 17.71 8.83 -18.82
CA ALA A 102 18.16 8.27 -17.55
C ALA A 102 18.78 9.34 -16.63
N GLY A 103 19.39 10.38 -17.21
CA GLY A 103 19.89 11.54 -16.48
C GLY A 103 18.78 12.38 -15.82
N LEU A 104 17.56 12.40 -16.36
CA LEU A 104 16.42 13.10 -15.76
C LEU A 104 15.94 12.39 -14.49
N VAL A 105 15.84 11.05 -14.52
CA VAL A 105 15.47 10.23 -13.36
C VAL A 105 16.54 10.32 -12.28
N GLU A 106 17.83 10.25 -12.64
CA GLU A 106 18.93 10.44 -11.70
C GLU A 106 18.94 11.84 -11.06
N ARG A 107 18.65 12.90 -11.84
CA ARG A 107 18.52 14.27 -11.32
C ARG A 107 17.33 14.42 -10.37
N GLY A 108 16.15 13.95 -10.77
CA GLY A 108 14.95 13.97 -9.92
C GLY A 108 15.15 13.18 -8.63
N THR A 109 15.86 12.05 -8.72
CA THR A 109 16.27 11.25 -7.57
C THR A 109 17.09 12.11 -6.61
N ARG A 110 18.24 12.61 -7.09
CA ARG A 110 19.16 13.43 -6.31
C ARG A 110 18.49 14.65 -5.67
N ASP A 111 17.59 15.31 -6.39
CA ASP A 111 16.92 16.53 -5.91
C ASP A 111 15.94 16.26 -4.77
N PHE A 112 15.28 15.10 -4.74
CA PHE A 112 14.46 14.71 -3.59
C PHE A 112 15.31 14.31 -2.39
N TYR A 113 16.37 13.51 -2.55
CA TYR A 113 17.25 13.17 -1.41
C TYR A 113 17.88 14.43 -0.78
N ARG A 114 18.12 15.49 -1.57
CA ARG A 114 18.56 16.81 -1.08
C ARG A 114 17.56 17.54 -0.20
N GLN A 115 16.28 17.15 -0.23
CA GLN A 115 15.26 17.70 0.65
C GLN A 115 15.33 17.10 2.06
N PHE A 116 16.11 16.04 2.25
CA PHE A 116 16.26 15.35 3.52
C PHE A 116 17.65 15.58 4.11
N ARG A 117 17.71 15.69 5.43
CA ARG A 117 18.95 15.71 6.19
C ARG A 117 18.88 14.72 7.35
N HIS A 118 20.04 14.34 7.85
CA HIS A 118 20.19 13.76 9.17
C HIS A 118 20.33 14.91 10.19
N PRO A 119 19.40 15.08 11.15
CA PRO A 119 19.52 16.12 12.17
C PRO A 119 20.76 15.94 13.05
N ALA A 120 21.30 17.04 13.59
CA ALA A 120 22.38 16.96 14.57
C ALA A 120 21.87 16.38 15.89
N HIS A 121 22.75 15.85 16.74
CA HIS A 121 22.36 15.20 18.00
C HIS A 121 21.49 16.11 18.89
N ASP A 122 21.89 17.37 19.06
CA ASP A 122 21.15 18.34 19.87
C ASP A 122 19.79 18.69 19.26
N ASP A 123 19.71 18.81 17.92
CA ASP A 123 18.45 19.00 17.19
C ASP A 123 17.50 17.82 17.43
N THR A 124 18.02 16.59 17.39
CA THR A 124 17.26 15.36 17.64
C THR A 124 16.70 15.32 19.06
N ILE A 125 17.49 15.73 20.07
CA ILE A 125 17.01 15.81 21.46
C ILE A 125 15.87 16.84 21.60
N ALA A 126 16.01 18.00 20.95
CA ALA A 126 14.99 19.04 20.96
C ALA A 126 13.70 18.58 20.25
N LEU A 127 13.83 17.94 19.09
CA LEU A 127 12.72 17.34 18.35
C LEU A 127 12.01 16.26 19.17
N ALA A 128 12.77 15.35 19.79
CA ALA A 128 12.20 14.30 20.63
C ALA A 128 11.35 14.85 21.77
N SER A 129 11.82 15.91 22.42
CA SER A 129 11.10 16.56 23.52
C SER A 129 9.78 17.19 23.04
N ARG A 130 9.79 17.81 21.85
CA ARG A 130 8.59 18.41 21.24
C ARG A 130 7.58 17.35 20.80
N VAL A 131 8.04 16.29 20.13
CA VAL A 131 7.18 15.20 19.64
C VAL A 131 6.57 14.42 20.80
N ALA A 132 7.34 14.17 21.86
CA ALA A 132 6.86 13.51 23.08
C ALA A 132 5.70 14.25 23.75
N ALA A 133 5.62 15.58 23.60
CA ALA A 133 4.51 16.37 24.13
C ALA A 133 3.15 16.07 23.45
N THR A 134 3.18 15.45 22.26
CA THR A 134 2.01 15.09 21.46
C THR A 134 1.89 13.58 21.20
N SER A 135 2.81 12.79 21.74
CA SER A 135 2.94 11.35 21.54
C SER A 135 2.41 10.58 22.76
N LEU A 136 2.08 9.30 22.56
CA LEU A 136 1.79 8.37 23.65
C LEU A 136 3.07 7.81 24.29
N MET A 137 4.24 8.06 23.68
CA MET A 137 5.54 7.64 24.17
C MET A 137 6.17 8.72 25.05
N ASP A 138 6.97 8.30 26.03
CA ASP A 138 7.81 9.20 26.79
C ASP A 138 8.97 9.77 25.94
N VAL A 139 9.58 10.85 26.42
CA VAL A 139 10.68 11.54 25.73
C VAL A 139 11.87 10.61 25.45
N SER A 140 12.13 9.62 26.32
CA SER A 140 13.24 8.69 26.12
C SER A 140 12.98 7.80 24.93
N ARG A 141 11.79 7.20 24.84
CA ARG A 141 11.41 6.32 23.73
C ARG A 141 11.35 7.06 22.40
N VAL A 142 10.82 8.28 22.39
CA VAL A 142 10.83 9.12 21.18
C VAL A 142 12.28 9.41 20.77
N ARG A 143 13.14 9.77 21.72
CA ARG A 143 14.56 10.01 21.45
C ARG A 143 15.23 8.78 20.86
N ASP A 144 15.04 7.61 21.50
CA ASP A 144 15.62 6.35 21.05
C ASP A 144 15.19 6.03 19.60
N ALA A 145 13.90 6.22 19.28
CA ALA A 145 13.37 6.07 17.93
C ALA A 145 14.06 7.00 16.93
N LEU A 146 14.18 8.30 17.23
CA LEU A 146 14.80 9.26 16.31
C LEU A 146 16.31 9.06 16.16
N THR A 147 17.01 8.67 17.24
CA THR A 147 18.46 8.43 17.21
C THR A 147 18.84 7.08 16.61
N GLY A 148 17.88 6.15 16.49
CA GLY A 148 18.08 4.85 15.86
C GLY A 148 18.18 4.90 14.34
N VAL A 149 17.81 6.02 13.73
CA VAL A 149 17.82 6.22 12.27
C VAL A 149 19.11 6.93 11.87
N SER A 150 19.98 6.22 11.15
CA SER A 150 21.28 6.71 10.66
C SER A 150 21.19 7.39 9.29
N SER A 151 20.15 7.08 8.52
CA SER A 151 19.92 7.64 7.19
C SER A 151 19.28 9.04 7.22
N ASN A 152 19.28 9.76 6.09
CA ASN A 152 18.61 11.06 5.98
C ASN A 152 17.09 10.88 6.03
N TRP A 153 16.49 11.23 7.16
CA TRP A 153 15.07 11.01 7.43
C TRP A 153 14.27 12.30 7.63
N ALA A 154 14.90 13.40 8.03
CA ALA A 154 14.19 14.64 8.34
C ALA A 154 14.08 15.51 7.10
N ARG A 155 12.84 15.78 6.65
CA ARG A 155 12.59 16.72 5.58
C ARG A 155 12.93 18.13 6.06
N ILE A 156 13.80 18.83 5.33
CA ILE A 156 14.29 20.17 5.70
C ILE A 156 13.14 21.18 5.86
N SER A 157 12.08 21.04 5.06
CA SER A 157 10.90 21.91 5.14
C SER A 157 9.94 21.56 6.27
N ASP A 158 10.01 20.36 6.84
CA ASP A 158 9.10 19.91 7.91
C ASP A 158 9.73 18.81 8.79
N GLU A 159 10.76 19.18 9.54
CA GLU A 159 11.48 18.23 10.39
C GLU A 159 10.62 17.70 11.55
N PHE A 160 9.71 18.54 12.05
CA PHE A 160 8.80 18.16 13.11
C PHE A 160 7.76 17.15 12.62
N GLY A 161 7.23 17.32 11.41
CA GLY A 161 6.37 16.33 10.75
C GLY A 161 7.09 14.99 10.55
N SER A 162 8.30 15.00 9.98
CA SER A 162 9.11 13.78 9.85
C SER A 162 9.35 13.08 11.19
N ALA A 163 9.73 13.84 12.24
CA ALA A 163 9.98 13.28 13.56
C ALA A 163 8.72 12.70 14.20
N THR A 164 7.57 13.35 13.99
CA THR A 164 6.27 12.85 14.43
C THR A 164 5.93 11.54 13.72
N SER A 165 6.16 11.43 12.41
CA SER A 165 5.93 10.20 11.65
C SER A 165 6.80 9.04 12.12
N VAL A 166 8.09 9.28 12.42
CA VAL A 166 8.97 8.26 13.02
C VAL A 166 8.38 7.78 14.35
N ALA A 167 8.03 8.71 15.24
CA ALA A 167 7.44 8.35 16.53
C ALA A 167 6.11 7.57 16.37
N ARG A 168 5.27 7.94 15.40
CA ARG A 168 4.01 7.23 15.11
C ARG A 168 4.24 5.78 14.65
N LEU A 169 5.20 5.53 13.77
CA LEU A 169 5.53 4.17 13.32
C LEU A 169 5.98 3.29 14.50
N HIS A 170 6.80 3.83 15.42
CA HIS A 170 7.18 3.14 16.65
C HIS A 170 5.98 2.92 17.59
N GLU A 171 5.08 3.90 17.73
CA GLU A 171 3.84 3.71 18.49
C GLU A 171 2.99 2.57 17.93
N TYR A 172 2.82 2.50 16.61
CA TYR A 172 2.06 1.44 15.95
C TYR A 172 2.72 0.08 16.15
N GLY A 173 4.04 -0.02 15.93
CA GLY A 173 4.81 -1.23 16.17
C GLY A 173 4.67 -1.74 17.60
N LEU A 174 4.86 -0.86 18.58
CA LEU A 174 4.65 -1.17 19.99
C LEU A 174 3.21 -1.58 20.29
N ALA A 175 2.22 -0.93 19.70
CA ALA A 175 0.81 -1.21 19.92
C ALA A 175 0.39 -2.59 19.40
N VAL A 176 0.82 -2.97 18.19
CA VAL A 176 0.49 -4.29 17.61
C VAL A 176 1.31 -5.43 18.19
N ALA A 177 2.42 -5.13 18.88
CA ALA A 177 3.21 -6.09 19.65
C ALA A 177 2.64 -6.42 21.05
N ARG A 178 1.62 -5.68 21.52
CA ARG A 178 0.98 -5.90 22.82
C ARG A 178 0.28 -7.26 22.93
N THR A 179 -0.12 -7.62 24.15
CA THR A 179 -0.91 -8.83 24.43
C THR A 179 -2.29 -8.82 23.79
N ASP A 180 -2.93 -7.66 23.72
CA ASP A 180 -4.24 -7.49 23.09
C ASP A 180 -4.17 -6.46 21.94
N PRO A 181 -3.71 -6.88 20.75
CA PRO A 181 -3.57 -6.01 19.59
C PRO A 181 -4.94 -5.62 18.99
N PHE A 182 -6.05 -6.22 19.45
CA PHE A 182 -7.41 -5.85 19.05
C PHE A 182 -8.20 -5.12 20.15
N SER A 183 -7.52 -4.73 21.23
CA SER A 183 -8.10 -3.86 22.25
C SER A 183 -8.62 -2.55 21.66
N GLU A 184 -9.64 -1.97 22.30
CA GLU A 184 -10.25 -0.74 21.82
C GLU A 184 -9.26 0.42 21.68
N GLN A 185 -8.31 0.50 22.61
CA GLN A 185 -7.25 1.50 22.57
C GLN A 185 -6.37 1.36 21.32
N VAL A 186 -5.93 0.14 21.00
CA VAL A 186 -5.09 -0.12 19.82
C VAL A 186 -5.89 0.14 18.53
N SER A 187 -7.13 -0.34 18.44
CA SER A 187 -7.99 -0.07 17.28
C SER A 187 -8.22 1.43 17.06
N LYS A 188 -8.43 2.21 18.13
CA LYS A 188 -8.62 3.66 18.03
C LYS A 188 -7.33 4.36 17.59
N LEU A 189 -6.18 3.94 18.11
CA LEU A 189 -4.86 4.47 17.72
C LEU A 189 -4.62 4.23 16.23
N LEU A 190 -4.72 2.98 15.76
CA LEU A 190 -4.48 2.63 14.36
C LEU A 190 -5.47 3.33 13.43
N ARG A 191 -6.74 3.43 13.79
CA ARG A 191 -7.72 4.19 12.99
C ARG A 191 -7.39 5.67 12.88
N GLY A 192 -6.81 6.25 13.93
CA GLY A 192 -6.41 7.65 13.94
C GLY A 192 -5.36 8.00 12.89
N GLY A 193 -4.44 7.07 12.59
CA GLY A 193 -3.34 7.33 11.67
C GLY A 193 -3.34 6.54 10.37
N LEU A 194 -3.95 5.35 10.33
CA LEU A 194 -4.11 4.55 9.10
C LEU A 194 -5.44 4.85 8.40
N GLY A 195 -6.27 5.76 8.93
CA GLY A 195 -7.59 6.08 8.43
C GLY A 195 -8.71 5.13 8.89
N ASP A 196 -9.95 5.51 8.60
CA ASP A 196 -11.17 4.76 8.97
C ASP A 196 -11.72 3.93 7.82
N TRP A 197 -11.40 2.64 7.84
CA TRP A 197 -11.72 1.71 6.75
C TRP A 197 -13.10 1.05 6.90
N ARG A 198 -13.86 1.36 7.96
CA ARG A 198 -15.12 0.64 8.26
C ARG A 198 -16.24 0.89 7.25
N ARG A 199 -16.11 1.95 6.45
CA ARG A 199 -17.05 2.31 5.37
C ARG A 199 -16.39 2.28 4.00
N PHE A 200 -15.23 1.62 3.90
CA PHE A 200 -14.49 1.55 2.65
C PHE A 200 -15.04 0.45 1.75
N ASP A 201 -15.61 0.87 0.64
CA ASP A 201 -15.85 0.00 -0.50
C ASP A 201 -14.59 0.01 -1.37
N ILE A 202 -13.99 -1.17 -1.56
CA ILE A 202 -12.79 -1.31 -2.39
C ILE A 202 -13.13 -0.81 -3.80
N PRO A 203 -12.44 0.23 -4.32
CA PRO A 203 -12.61 0.71 -5.67
C PRO A 203 -12.31 -0.37 -6.71
N ASP A 204 -12.56 -0.07 -7.99
CA ASP A 204 -12.21 -1.01 -9.04
C ASP A 204 -10.70 -1.32 -9.04
N VAL A 205 -10.36 -2.50 -9.56
CA VAL A 205 -8.97 -2.98 -9.55
C VAL A 205 -8.02 -2.00 -10.25
N ALA A 206 -8.45 -1.32 -11.32
CA ALA A 206 -7.57 -0.39 -12.02
C ALA A 206 -7.18 0.81 -11.14
N SER A 207 -8.13 1.34 -10.37
CA SER A 207 -7.87 2.41 -9.38
C SER A 207 -6.88 1.99 -8.29
N ILE A 208 -6.86 0.71 -7.90
CA ILE A 208 -5.90 0.18 -6.91
C ILE A 208 -4.52 -0.06 -7.54
N LEU A 209 -4.47 -0.52 -8.80
CA LEU A 209 -3.19 -0.75 -9.49
C LEU A 209 -2.49 0.57 -9.86
N ASP A 210 -3.25 1.65 -10.08
CA ASP A 210 -2.68 2.99 -10.28
C ASP A 210 -2.17 3.58 -8.96
N ILE A 211 -0.87 3.88 -8.90
CA ILE A 211 -0.20 4.36 -7.70
C ILE A 211 -0.79 5.69 -7.20
N GLN A 212 -1.15 6.58 -8.12
CA GLN A 212 -1.66 7.92 -7.77
C GLN A 212 -3.05 7.85 -7.20
N SER A 213 -3.93 7.13 -7.87
CA SER A 213 -5.29 6.88 -7.44
C SER A 213 -5.29 6.19 -6.09
N ARG A 214 -4.49 5.14 -5.90
CA ARG A 214 -4.37 4.43 -4.63
C ARG A 214 -3.84 5.30 -3.48
N ARG A 215 -2.84 6.14 -3.72
CA ARG A 215 -2.37 7.12 -2.72
C ARG A 215 -3.43 8.16 -2.38
N SER A 216 -4.20 8.63 -3.37
CA SER A 216 -5.35 9.52 -3.11
C SER A 216 -6.37 8.82 -2.24
N ILE A 217 -6.71 7.57 -2.55
CA ILE A 217 -7.63 6.74 -1.76
C ILE A 217 -7.16 6.64 -0.31
N TYR A 218 -5.88 6.37 -0.05
CA TYR A 218 -5.36 6.29 1.32
C TYR A 218 -5.50 7.61 2.07
N ARG A 219 -5.20 8.74 1.42
CA ARG A 219 -5.37 10.08 2.01
C ARG A 219 -6.85 10.40 2.28
N GLU A 220 -7.75 10.05 1.36
CA GLU A 220 -9.19 10.28 1.48
C GLU A 220 -9.81 9.49 2.65
N ILE A 221 -9.30 8.28 2.92
CA ILE A 221 -9.70 7.45 4.07
C ILE A 221 -9.12 8.00 5.39
N GLY A 222 -8.16 8.92 5.31
CA GLY A 222 -7.55 9.59 6.45
C GLY A 222 -6.24 8.98 6.92
N MET A 223 -5.51 8.27 6.05
CA MET A 223 -4.14 7.84 6.35
C MET A 223 -3.21 9.06 6.46
N GLU A 224 -2.42 9.11 7.53
CA GLU A 224 -1.44 10.17 7.77
C GLU A 224 -0.38 10.19 6.66
N PRO A 225 -0.27 11.28 5.87
CA PRO A 225 0.59 11.30 4.67
C PRO A 225 2.08 11.12 4.95
N GLY A 226 2.52 11.43 6.17
CA GLY A 226 3.92 11.40 6.57
C GLY A 226 4.45 10.01 6.91
N LEU A 227 3.60 8.99 7.04
CA LEU A 227 4.03 7.65 7.47
C LEU A 227 4.91 6.93 6.44
N ALA A 228 4.83 7.33 5.18
CA ALA A 228 5.60 6.80 4.06
C ALA A 228 6.37 7.90 3.32
N ASP A 229 6.76 8.95 4.05
CA ASP A 229 7.46 10.11 3.49
C ASP A 229 8.92 10.16 3.91
N PHE A 230 9.66 9.13 3.50
CA PHE A 230 11.07 8.97 3.84
C PHE A 230 11.88 8.56 2.62
N THR A 231 13.19 8.74 2.71
CA THR A 231 14.09 8.04 1.79
C THR A 231 13.96 6.52 2.00
N PRO A 232 14.16 5.68 0.98
CA PRO A 232 14.10 4.22 1.11
C PRO A 232 14.94 3.68 2.28
N ASP A 233 16.19 4.12 2.40
CA ASP A 233 17.09 3.68 3.48
C ASP A 233 16.55 4.06 4.87
N ALA A 234 16.10 5.32 5.03
CA ALA A 234 15.50 5.76 6.29
C ALA A 234 14.21 4.98 6.61
N PHE A 235 13.36 4.75 5.61
CA PHE A 235 12.12 3.98 5.80
C PHE A 235 12.40 2.56 6.30
N ASP A 236 13.38 1.89 5.70
CA ASP A 236 13.76 0.53 6.07
C ASP A 236 14.33 0.49 7.50
N GLU A 237 15.19 1.45 7.87
CA GLU A 237 15.71 1.60 9.25
C GLU A 237 14.59 1.90 10.28
N ILE A 238 13.66 2.80 9.94
CA ILE A 238 12.54 3.18 10.82
C ILE A 238 11.59 1.99 11.03
N THR A 239 11.19 1.31 9.95
CA THR A 239 10.27 0.17 10.07
C THR A 239 10.90 -1.00 10.81
N ALA A 240 12.20 -1.26 10.61
CA ALA A 240 12.93 -2.27 11.38
C ALA A 240 13.02 -1.93 12.86
N SER A 241 13.45 -0.73 13.21
CA SER A 241 13.53 -0.30 14.62
C SER A 241 12.16 -0.21 15.30
N ALA A 242 11.07 0.01 14.55
CA ALA A 242 9.70 -0.08 15.03
C ALA A 242 9.18 -1.52 15.20
N GLY A 243 9.92 -2.55 14.73
CA GLY A 243 9.49 -3.95 14.74
C GLY A 243 8.41 -4.27 13.69
N LEU A 244 8.38 -3.47 12.62
CA LEU A 244 7.50 -3.53 11.46
C LEU A 244 8.26 -3.91 10.16
N GLU A 245 9.50 -4.38 10.29
CA GLU A 245 10.35 -4.80 9.15
C GLU A 245 9.70 -5.81 8.20
N ARG A 246 10.19 -5.77 6.96
CA ARG A 246 10.03 -6.81 5.94
C ARG A 246 10.47 -8.18 6.48
N GLU A 247 9.87 -9.25 5.95
CA GLU A 247 10.31 -10.62 6.28
C GLU A 247 11.81 -10.82 5.96
N PRO A 248 12.54 -11.63 6.76
CA PRO A 248 13.97 -11.87 6.57
C PRO A 248 14.32 -12.31 5.15
N GLY A 249 15.35 -11.70 4.55
CA GLY A 249 15.82 -11.99 3.19
C GLY A 249 15.44 -10.92 2.14
N ALA A 250 14.86 -9.79 2.54
CA ALA A 250 14.92 -8.56 1.75
C ALA A 250 16.29 -7.92 2.00
N GLU A 251 17.23 -8.07 1.06
CA GLU A 251 18.60 -7.59 1.22
C GLU A 251 18.78 -6.16 0.68
N SER A 252 17.81 -5.66 -0.10
CA SER A 252 17.85 -4.32 -0.68
C SER A 252 16.55 -3.51 -0.47
N SER A 253 16.67 -2.21 -0.66
CA SER A 253 15.56 -1.26 -0.75
C SER A 253 14.84 -1.28 -2.11
N ASP A 254 15.21 -2.22 -3.00
CA ASP A 254 14.78 -2.23 -4.40
C ASP A 254 13.29 -2.64 -4.52
N GLU A 255 12.64 -2.15 -5.58
CA GLU A 255 11.21 -2.38 -5.82
C GLU A 255 10.86 -3.88 -5.92
N GLU A 256 11.68 -4.65 -6.63
CA GLU A 256 11.48 -6.09 -6.79
C GLU A 256 11.54 -6.82 -5.43
N ASP A 257 12.48 -6.42 -4.57
CA ASP A 257 12.63 -6.97 -3.23
C ASP A 257 11.46 -6.58 -2.33
N ARG A 258 10.95 -5.36 -2.46
CA ARG A 258 9.74 -4.89 -1.76
C ARG A 258 8.51 -5.68 -2.19
N ALA A 259 8.28 -5.83 -3.49
CA ALA A 259 7.15 -6.59 -4.02
C ALA A 259 7.23 -8.07 -3.62
N ALA A 260 8.42 -8.67 -3.70
CA ALA A 260 8.66 -10.04 -3.27
C ALA A 260 8.43 -10.21 -1.76
N SER A 261 8.90 -9.27 -0.94
CA SER A 261 8.66 -9.27 0.51
C SER A 261 7.18 -9.17 0.84
N ALA A 262 6.46 -8.20 0.25
CA ALA A 262 5.03 -8.04 0.46
C ALA A 262 4.25 -9.30 0.06
N PHE A 263 4.59 -9.90 -1.08
CA PHE A 263 3.99 -11.17 -1.51
C PHE A 263 4.25 -12.31 -0.52
N ARG A 264 5.47 -12.46 -0.01
CA ARG A 264 5.81 -13.45 1.02
C ARG A 264 5.03 -13.22 2.31
N THR A 265 4.95 -11.98 2.79
CA THR A 265 4.21 -11.60 3.99
C THR A 265 2.71 -11.93 3.85
N ILE A 266 2.09 -11.58 2.71
CA ILE A 266 0.68 -11.91 2.45
C ILE A 266 0.46 -13.41 2.38
N ARG A 267 1.31 -14.15 1.68
CA ARG A 267 1.24 -15.62 1.62
C ARG A 267 1.31 -16.25 3.00
N ARG A 268 2.27 -15.80 3.82
CA ARG A 268 2.44 -16.25 5.21
C ARG A 268 1.22 -15.90 6.06
N LEU A 269 0.67 -14.69 5.92
CA LEU A 269 -0.52 -14.26 6.63
C LEU A 269 -1.73 -15.12 6.25
N GLU A 270 -2.03 -15.27 4.95
CA GLU A 270 -3.16 -16.06 4.47
C GLU A 270 -3.06 -17.51 4.95
N GLN A 271 -1.86 -18.12 4.89
CA GLN A 271 -1.63 -19.47 5.38
C GLN A 271 -1.94 -19.58 6.89
N GLN A 272 -1.38 -18.70 7.71
CA GLN A 272 -1.60 -18.74 9.15
C GLN A 272 -3.04 -18.42 9.54
N VAL A 273 -3.73 -17.54 8.81
CA VAL A 273 -5.16 -17.27 9.01
C VAL A 273 -5.99 -18.53 8.69
N ARG A 274 -5.71 -19.25 7.59
CA ARG A 274 -6.38 -20.52 7.26
C ARG A 274 -6.13 -21.57 8.36
N ASP A 275 -4.89 -21.72 8.80
CA ASP A 275 -4.51 -22.67 9.87
C ASP A 275 -5.18 -22.33 11.20
N PHE A 276 -5.31 -21.05 11.52
CA PHE A 276 -6.04 -20.59 12.69
C PHE A 276 -7.54 -20.89 12.58
N ILE A 277 -8.18 -20.53 11.46
CA ILE A 277 -9.61 -20.77 11.23
C ILE A 277 -9.93 -22.26 11.35
N GLU A 278 -9.16 -23.12 10.66
CA GLU A 278 -9.41 -24.56 10.73
C GLU A 278 -9.26 -25.09 12.15
N ARG A 279 -8.13 -24.82 12.82
CA ARG A 279 -7.89 -25.34 14.18
C ARG A 279 -8.99 -24.87 15.13
N ARG A 280 -9.37 -23.59 15.06
CA ARG A 280 -10.36 -23.01 15.97
C ARG A 280 -11.75 -23.57 15.70
N LEU A 281 -12.20 -23.61 14.45
CA LEU A 281 -13.53 -24.13 14.12
C LEU A 281 -13.63 -25.65 14.33
N ARG A 282 -12.58 -26.42 14.02
CA ARG A 282 -12.52 -27.85 14.33
C ARG A 282 -12.58 -28.10 15.84
N SER A 283 -11.87 -27.30 16.63
CA SER A 283 -11.88 -27.43 18.10
C SER A 283 -13.25 -27.13 18.73
N VAL A 284 -14.02 -26.20 18.16
CA VAL A 284 -15.31 -25.77 18.73
C VAL A 284 -16.48 -26.60 18.18
N PHE A 285 -16.46 -26.92 16.88
CA PHE A 285 -17.60 -27.54 16.17
C PHE A 285 -17.32 -28.97 15.69
N GLY A 286 -16.13 -29.51 15.96
CA GLY A 286 -15.73 -30.86 15.56
C GLY A 286 -15.34 -31.01 14.09
N ASP A 287 -15.05 -32.24 13.65
CA ASP A 287 -14.51 -32.52 12.31
C ASP A 287 -15.44 -32.17 11.14
N ASN A 288 -16.75 -32.03 11.39
CA ASN A 288 -17.74 -31.63 10.39
C ASN A 288 -17.96 -30.11 10.32
N TRP A 289 -17.09 -29.30 10.92
CA TRP A 289 -17.21 -27.84 10.92
C TRP A 289 -17.31 -27.27 9.50
N GLU A 290 -16.57 -27.82 8.52
CA GLU A 290 -16.61 -27.32 7.14
C GLU A 290 -18.01 -27.39 6.50
N LYS A 291 -18.85 -28.35 6.91
CA LYS A 291 -20.22 -28.48 6.41
C LYS A 291 -21.21 -27.57 7.12
N SER A 292 -20.96 -27.27 8.40
CA SER A 292 -21.92 -26.57 9.27
C SER A 292 -21.61 -25.08 9.43
N GLN A 293 -20.34 -24.69 9.38
CA GLN A 293 -19.84 -23.34 9.70
C GLN A 293 -19.38 -22.54 8.49
N ILE A 294 -19.23 -23.16 7.32
CA ILE A 294 -18.96 -22.46 6.06
C ILE A 294 -20.27 -22.21 5.30
N PRO A 295 -20.54 -20.98 4.82
CA PRO A 295 -21.70 -20.71 3.97
C PRO A 295 -21.75 -21.64 2.75
N GLY A 296 -22.94 -22.17 2.42
CA GLY A 296 -23.11 -23.20 1.37
C GLY A 296 -22.49 -22.82 0.03
N ARG A 297 -22.80 -21.63 -0.49
CA ARG A 297 -22.24 -21.11 -1.76
C ARG A 297 -20.71 -20.99 -1.73
N MET A 298 -20.13 -20.58 -0.60
CA MET A 298 -18.68 -20.49 -0.44
C MET A 298 -18.05 -21.88 -0.48
N ARG A 299 -18.61 -22.83 0.26
CA ARG A 299 -18.15 -24.22 0.27
C ARG A 299 -18.23 -24.87 -1.11
N GLU A 300 -19.33 -24.64 -1.84
CA GLU A 300 -19.50 -25.12 -3.21
C GLU A 300 -18.43 -24.56 -4.14
N ASN A 301 -18.10 -23.27 -4.03
CA ASN A 301 -17.02 -22.65 -4.81
C ASN A 301 -15.66 -23.29 -4.50
N TRP A 302 -15.36 -23.56 -3.23
CA TRP A 302 -14.11 -24.22 -2.83
C TRP A 302 -14.01 -25.64 -3.40
N ILE A 303 -15.11 -26.41 -3.35
CA ILE A 303 -15.20 -27.75 -3.95
C ILE A 303 -15.00 -27.66 -5.46
N ALA A 304 -15.64 -26.70 -6.13
CA ALA A 304 -15.49 -26.52 -7.57
C ALA A 304 -14.03 -26.19 -7.97
N LYS A 305 -13.31 -25.38 -7.19
CA LYS A 305 -11.88 -25.09 -7.41
C LYS A 305 -11.02 -26.34 -7.25
N ARG A 306 -11.26 -27.14 -6.21
CA ARG A 306 -10.56 -28.42 -6.00
C ARG A 306 -10.81 -29.39 -7.14
N ASP A 307 -12.08 -29.55 -7.54
CA ASP A 307 -12.46 -30.48 -8.59
C ASP A 307 -11.90 -30.04 -9.97
N ASP A 308 -11.73 -28.73 -10.21
CA ASP A 308 -11.00 -28.22 -11.38
C ASP A 308 -9.50 -28.51 -11.34
N GLU A 309 -8.83 -28.40 -10.19
CA GLU A 309 -7.42 -28.80 -10.04
C GLU A 309 -7.23 -30.31 -10.35
N VAL A 310 -8.12 -31.17 -9.81
CA VAL A 310 -8.12 -32.61 -10.10
C VAL A 310 -8.36 -32.88 -11.59
N ARG A 311 -9.33 -32.19 -12.20
CA ARG A 311 -9.61 -32.29 -13.65
C ARG A 311 -8.40 -31.90 -14.50
N ARG A 312 -7.63 -30.91 -14.06
CA ARG A 312 -6.39 -30.43 -14.69
C ARG A 312 -5.16 -31.26 -14.34
N GLN A 313 -5.33 -32.41 -13.68
CA GLN A 313 -4.25 -33.31 -13.24
C GLN A 313 -3.20 -32.59 -12.36
N ARG A 314 -3.61 -31.57 -11.62
CA ARG A 314 -2.78 -30.91 -10.62
C ARG A 314 -3.02 -31.58 -9.26
N PRO A 315 -1.98 -31.75 -8.42
CA PRO A 315 -2.18 -32.24 -7.06
C PRO A 315 -3.16 -31.33 -6.31
N PRO A 316 -4.29 -31.84 -5.80
CA PRO A 316 -5.21 -31.03 -5.03
C PRO A 316 -4.57 -30.62 -3.70
N ARG A 317 -4.95 -29.45 -3.20
CA ARG A 317 -4.54 -28.98 -1.87
C ARG A 317 -5.15 -29.87 -0.78
N PRO A 318 -4.45 -30.06 0.35
CA PRO A 318 -4.87 -31.05 1.36
C PRO A 318 -6.22 -30.74 2.01
N ARG A 319 -6.53 -29.46 2.26
CA ARG A 319 -7.73 -29.05 3.01
C ARG A 319 -8.64 -28.20 2.16
N LEU A 320 -9.95 -28.24 2.44
CA LEU A 320 -10.90 -27.46 1.65
C LEU A 320 -10.72 -25.95 1.86
N ILE A 321 -10.36 -25.52 3.08
CA ILE A 321 -10.04 -24.11 3.38
C ILE A 321 -8.83 -23.58 2.61
N ASP A 322 -7.94 -24.46 2.09
CA ASP A 322 -6.81 -24.03 1.26
C ASP A 322 -7.26 -23.43 -0.09
N TYR A 323 -8.54 -23.58 -0.46
CA TYR A 323 -9.18 -22.98 -1.64
C TYR A 323 -9.88 -21.64 -1.36
N ALA A 324 -9.85 -21.18 -0.11
CA ALA A 324 -10.42 -19.90 0.31
C ALA A 324 -9.68 -18.72 -0.33
N ASP A 325 -10.46 -17.77 -0.84
CA ASP A 325 -9.98 -16.45 -1.26
C ASP A 325 -9.86 -15.53 -0.05
N PHE A 326 -9.12 -14.43 -0.20
CA PHE A 326 -8.89 -13.47 0.88
C PHE A 326 -10.19 -12.90 1.48
N SER A 327 -11.19 -12.64 0.63
CA SER A 327 -12.51 -12.16 1.06
C SER A 327 -13.30 -13.18 1.88
N ASP A 328 -13.02 -14.48 1.73
CA ASP A 328 -13.77 -15.52 2.42
C ASP A 328 -13.52 -15.48 3.93
N TYR A 329 -12.32 -15.08 4.36
CA TYR A 329 -11.97 -14.97 5.79
C TYR A 329 -12.92 -14.04 6.54
N TRP A 330 -13.25 -12.90 5.92
CA TRP A 330 -14.21 -11.97 6.47
C TRP A 330 -15.56 -12.64 6.71
N MET A 331 -16.12 -13.31 5.71
CA MET A 331 -17.43 -13.96 5.84
C MET A 331 -17.44 -15.09 6.88
N ILE A 332 -16.31 -15.78 7.06
CA ILE A 332 -16.15 -16.82 8.08
C ILE A 332 -16.15 -16.20 9.48
N PHE A 333 -15.39 -15.11 9.69
CA PHE A 333 -15.41 -14.35 10.93
C PHE A 333 -16.77 -13.68 11.18
N GLU A 334 -17.48 -13.33 10.10
CA GLU A 334 -18.74 -12.60 10.16
C GLU A 334 -19.90 -13.46 10.70
N ARG A 335 -19.87 -14.76 10.42
CA ARG A 335 -20.93 -15.69 10.82
C ARG A 335 -21.14 -15.65 12.34
N LYS A 336 -22.38 -15.42 12.77
CA LYS A 336 -22.75 -15.22 14.19
C LYS A 336 -22.21 -16.33 15.10
N ASP A 337 -22.50 -17.59 14.78
CA ASP A 337 -22.10 -18.73 15.61
C ASP A 337 -20.57 -18.84 15.72
N ASN A 338 -19.87 -18.65 14.60
CA ASN A 338 -18.41 -18.66 14.55
C ASN A 338 -17.83 -17.53 15.40
N TRP A 339 -18.39 -16.32 15.29
CA TRP A 339 -17.93 -15.18 16.06
C TRP A 339 -18.09 -15.42 17.56
N GLU A 340 -19.31 -15.73 17.99
CA GLU A 340 -19.64 -15.88 19.41
C GLU A 340 -18.83 -16.99 20.08
N GLN A 341 -18.68 -18.15 19.41
CA GLN A 341 -18.11 -19.34 20.02
C GLN A 341 -16.61 -19.54 19.74
N ALA A 342 -16.11 -19.07 18.59
CA ALA A 342 -14.73 -19.36 18.15
C ALA A 342 -13.81 -18.13 18.15
N PHE A 343 -14.30 -16.94 17.76
CA PHE A 343 -13.41 -15.81 17.41
C PHE A 343 -13.46 -14.60 18.35
N SER A 344 -14.56 -14.39 19.07
CA SER A 344 -14.76 -13.20 19.93
C SER A 344 -13.70 -13.07 21.02
N GLY A 345 -13.24 -14.19 21.60
CA GLY A 345 -12.17 -14.21 22.59
C GLY A 345 -10.78 -13.87 22.06
N VAL A 346 -10.59 -13.83 20.74
CA VAL A 346 -9.31 -13.55 20.07
C VAL A 346 -9.26 -12.12 19.54
N PHE A 347 -10.30 -11.72 18.81
CA PHE A 347 -10.32 -10.45 18.09
C PHE A 347 -11.13 -9.36 18.79
N VAL A 348 -11.79 -9.64 19.92
CA VAL A 348 -12.60 -8.72 20.74
C VAL A 348 -13.82 -8.15 20.00
N ARG A 349 -13.62 -7.43 18.90
CA ARG A 349 -14.65 -6.80 18.06
C ARG A 349 -14.50 -7.19 16.59
N LYS A 350 -15.61 -7.62 16.04
CA LYS A 350 -15.73 -8.09 14.65
C LYS A 350 -15.37 -7.01 13.64
N THR A 351 -15.76 -5.77 13.92
CA THR A 351 -15.44 -4.62 13.06
C THR A 351 -13.94 -4.34 12.98
N ASP A 352 -13.17 -4.66 14.01
CA ASP A 352 -11.75 -4.30 14.04
C ASP A 352 -10.91 -5.28 13.21
N VAL A 353 -11.28 -6.58 13.21
CA VAL A 353 -10.69 -7.56 12.28
C VAL A 353 -11.14 -7.30 10.84
N GLN A 354 -12.38 -6.86 10.62
CA GLN A 354 -12.85 -6.40 9.31
C GLN A 354 -11.97 -5.28 8.76
N GLU A 355 -11.75 -4.26 9.58
CA GLU A 355 -10.98 -3.06 9.24
C GLU A 355 -9.53 -3.44 8.88
N SER A 356 -8.94 -4.39 9.62
CA SER A 356 -7.60 -4.91 9.35
C SER A 356 -7.53 -5.64 8.00
N LEU A 357 -8.52 -6.47 7.68
CA LEU A 357 -8.59 -7.15 6.37
C LEU A 357 -8.81 -6.14 5.23
N LEU A 358 -9.62 -5.10 5.44
CA LEU A 358 -9.87 -4.06 4.45
C LEU A 358 -8.61 -3.23 4.15
N ARG A 359 -7.78 -2.91 5.16
CA ARG A 359 -6.48 -2.24 4.98
C ARG A 359 -5.50 -3.08 4.16
N ILE A 360 -5.52 -4.40 4.33
CA ILE A 360 -4.62 -5.32 3.60
C ILE A 360 -5.09 -5.55 2.16
N ALA A 361 -6.39 -5.44 1.88
CA ALA A 361 -6.96 -5.81 0.58
C ALA A 361 -6.33 -5.09 -0.63
N PRO A 362 -6.08 -3.76 -0.61
CA PRO A 362 -5.36 -3.09 -1.68
C PRO A 362 -3.96 -3.67 -1.95
N VAL A 363 -3.19 -3.93 -0.89
CA VAL A 363 -1.83 -4.50 -1.00
C VAL A 363 -1.87 -5.92 -1.56
N ARG A 364 -2.88 -6.70 -1.19
CA ARG A 364 -3.14 -8.03 -1.77
C ARG A 364 -3.47 -7.96 -3.25
N ILE A 365 -4.24 -6.97 -3.70
CA ILE A 365 -4.54 -6.76 -5.11
C ILE A 365 -3.24 -6.47 -5.88
N VAL A 366 -2.46 -5.49 -5.42
CA VAL A 366 -1.20 -5.09 -6.07
C VAL A 366 -0.22 -6.25 -6.18
N THR A 367 0.01 -6.99 -5.10
CA THR A 367 0.89 -8.17 -5.10
C THR A 367 0.39 -9.30 -5.99
N SER A 368 -0.93 -9.50 -6.10
CA SER A 368 -1.51 -10.53 -6.97
C SER A 368 -1.40 -10.20 -8.47
N HIS A 369 -1.28 -8.91 -8.79
CA HIS A 369 -1.17 -8.39 -10.14
C HIS A 369 0.28 -8.05 -10.54
N ALA A 370 1.26 -8.37 -9.68
CA ALA A 370 2.68 -8.01 -9.87
C ALA A 370 2.87 -6.50 -10.15
N ALA A 371 2.07 -5.67 -9.49
CA ALA A 371 2.18 -4.22 -9.58
C ALA A 371 3.10 -3.66 -8.48
N ILE A 372 3.45 -2.38 -8.62
CA ILE A 372 4.40 -1.67 -7.76
C ILE A 372 3.85 -1.55 -6.34
N VAL A 373 4.66 -2.01 -5.38
CA VAL A 373 4.40 -1.85 -3.95
C VAL A 373 5.09 -0.58 -3.47
N THR A 374 4.34 0.32 -2.85
CA THR A 374 4.83 1.59 -2.29
C THR A 374 5.15 1.45 -0.81
N GLN A 375 5.85 2.44 -0.23
CA GLN A 375 6.04 2.50 1.22
C GLN A 375 4.72 2.61 1.99
N ASP A 376 3.69 3.26 1.42
CA ASP A 376 2.35 3.33 2.03
C ASP A 376 1.76 1.92 2.23
N ASP A 377 1.94 1.03 1.25
CA ASP A 377 1.50 -0.36 1.34
C ASP A 377 2.24 -1.13 2.41
N GLU A 378 3.55 -0.90 2.52
CA GLU A 378 4.38 -1.57 3.52
C GLU A 378 3.96 -1.18 4.93
N VAL A 379 3.64 0.09 5.16
CA VAL A 379 3.09 0.55 6.45
C VAL A 379 1.80 -0.22 6.77
N LEU A 380 0.85 -0.26 5.83
CA LEU A 380 -0.43 -0.96 6.04
C LEU A 380 -0.22 -2.45 6.27
N LEU A 381 0.57 -3.11 5.43
CA LEU A 381 0.82 -4.54 5.49
C LEU A 381 1.62 -4.93 6.73
N GLY A 382 2.71 -4.22 7.02
CA GLY A 382 3.58 -4.51 8.18
C GLY A 382 2.81 -4.41 9.49
N ILE A 383 2.03 -3.34 9.67
CA ILE A 383 1.22 -3.15 10.88
C ILE A 383 0.11 -4.21 10.98
N GLU A 384 -0.73 -4.36 9.95
CA GLU A 384 -1.92 -5.20 10.05
C GLU A 384 -1.61 -6.71 9.99
N ALA A 385 -0.58 -7.12 9.23
CA ALA A 385 -0.11 -8.51 9.28
C ALA A 385 0.41 -8.84 10.67
N ARG A 386 1.27 -8.00 11.26
CA ARG A 386 1.78 -8.20 12.62
C ARG A 386 0.65 -8.25 13.65
N ARG A 387 -0.32 -7.35 13.54
CA ARG A 387 -1.51 -7.30 14.41
C ARG A 387 -2.31 -8.60 14.38
N ILE A 388 -2.67 -9.08 13.20
CA ILE A 388 -3.43 -10.33 13.02
C ILE A 388 -2.61 -11.53 13.48
N LEU A 389 -1.34 -11.63 13.05
CA LEU A 389 -0.46 -12.75 13.39
C LEU A 389 -0.23 -12.85 14.90
N ASN A 390 0.00 -11.74 15.59
CA ASN A 390 0.16 -11.73 17.03
C ASN A 390 -1.12 -12.18 17.76
N ALA A 391 -2.31 -11.78 17.29
CA ALA A 391 -3.58 -12.21 17.88
C ALA A 391 -3.78 -13.72 17.73
N ILE A 392 -3.56 -14.28 16.54
CA ILE A 392 -3.80 -15.71 16.29
C ILE A 392 -2.74 -16.60 16.93
N GLN A 393 -1.48 -16.17 17.00
CA GLN A 393 -0.39 -16.96 17.60
C GLN A 393 -0.51 -17.08 19.11
N ARG A 394 -1.02 -16.05 19.80
CA ARG A 394 -1.24 -16.07 21.25
C ARG A 394 -2.50 -16.82 21.67
N SER A 395 -3.39 -17.07 20.71
CA SER A 395 -4.65 -17.79 20.90
C SER A 395 -4.58 -19.26 20.49
N ALA A 396 -3.44 -19.67 19.91
CA ALA A 396 -3.08 -21.05 19.63
C ALA A 396 -2.46 -21.69 20.89
#